data_AF-A0A380NY41-F1
#
_entry.id   AF-A0A380NY41-F1
#
_cell.length_a   1.000
_cell.length_b   1.000
_cell.length_c   1.000
_cell.angle_alpha   90.00
_cell.angle_beta   90.00
_cell.angle_gamma   90.00
#
_symmetry.space_group_name_H-M   'P 1'
#
loop_
_entity.id
_entity.type
_entity.pdbx_description
1 polymer ?
#
loop_
_entity_poly.entity_id
_entity_poly.type
_entity_poly.pdbx_seq_one_letter_code
_entity_poly.pdbx_strand_id
1 'polypeptide(L)'
;MIENEMDEKRPVILAGLDRQNDDFDYQMEELANLVEANHMNPVSTVTQKLDRPNPGTYFGKGKVEALKEAVDYYQVDMVVTNDELTPSQIRNLEAGTGVTVIDRTALILDISHHALRQRSPSFKSKLPNYNISYHVYVHQ
;
A
#
# COMPACT_ATOMS: atom_id res chain seq x y z
N MET A 1 16.17 -32.69 5.93
CA MET A 1 15.64 -31.93 4.77
C MET A 1 14.63 -30.98 5.37
N ILE A 2 14.97 -29.69 5.46
CA ILE A 2 14.02 -28.68 5.95
C ILE A 2 13.20 -28.30 4.72
N GLU A 3 11.91 -28.63 4.75
CA GLU A 3 10.95 -28.16 3.76
C GLU A 3 11.02 -26.63 3.77
N ASN A 4 11.39 -26.06 2.62
CA ASN A 4 11.32 -24.64 2.39
C ASN A 4 9.83 -24.35 2.20
N GLU A 5 9.09 -24.15 3.30
CA GLU A 5 7.79 -23.49 3.25
C GLU A 5 8.04 -22.18 2.51
N MET A 6 7.58 -22.10 1.27
CA MET A 6 7.59 -20.85 0.53
C MET A 6 6.80 -19.87 1.38
N ASP A 7 7.51 -18.93 2.01
CA ASP A 7 6.93 -17.81 2.73
C ASP A 7 6.00 -17.10 1.72
N GLU A 8 4.70 -17.42 1.77
CA GLU A 8 3.72 -16.93 0.80
C GLU A 8 3.61 -15.42 1.01
N LYS A 9 4.39 -14.67 0.23
CA LYS A 9 4.37 -13.22 0.25
C LYS A 9 2.95 -12.74 -0.04
N ARG A 10 2.45 -11.84 0.81
CA ARG A 10 1.11 -11.28 0.67
C ARG A 10 0.95 -10.63 -0.71
N PRO A 11 -0.01 -11.07 -1.54
CA PRO A 11 -0.22 -10.48 -2.86
C PRO A 11 -0.88 -9.10 -2.72
N VAL A 12 -0.40 -8.13 -3.49
CA VAL A 12 -0.91 -6.76 -3.47
C VAL A 12 -1.05 -6.19 -4.87
N ILE A 13 -1.94 -5.20 -5.02
CA ILE A 13 -2.04 -4.41 -6.24
C ILE A 13 -1.33 -3.08 -6.03
N LEU A 14 -0.50 -2.68 -6.99
CA LEU A 14 0.10 -1.36 -7.05
C LEU A 14 -0.85 -0.38 -7.74
N ALA A 15 -0.96 0.85 -7.23
CA ALA A 15 -1.80 1.87 -7.83
C ALA A 15 -1.09 3.23 -7.94
N GLY A 16 -1.18 3.87 -9.10
CA GLY A 16 -0.46 5.12 -9.38
C GLY A 16 -1.23 6.12 -10.22
N LEU A 17 -1.05 7.41 -9.94
CA LEU A 17 -1.63 8.50 -10.71
C LEU A 17 -0.55 9.20 -11.53
N ASP A 18 -0.61 9.05 -12.84
CA ASP A 18 0.30 9.72 -13.75
C ASP A 18 -0.21 11.14 -14.02
N ARG A 19 0.56 12.12 -13.54
CA ARG A 19 0.30 13.55 -13.71
C ARG A 19 1.11 14.14 -14.87
N GLN A 20 1.37 13.34 -15.91
CA GLN A 20 2.25 13.66 -17.03
C GLN A 20 3.69 13.87 -16.56
N ASN A 21 4.16 12.97 -15.69
CA ASN A 21 5.52 13.01 -15.16
C ASN A 21 6.39 12.04 -15.96
N ASP A 22 7.49 12.52 -16.53
CA ASP A 22 8.45 11.71 -17.28
C ASP A 22 9.04 10.56 -16.44
N ASP A 23 9.10 10.73 -15.11
CA ASP A 23 9.64 9.74 -14.17
C ASP A 23 8.57 8.79 -13.60
N PHE A 24 7.32 8.82 -14.09
CA PHE A 24 6.24 8.03 -13.51
C PHE A 24 6.50 6.52 -13.55
N ASP A 25 6.99 6.01 -14.68
CA ASP A 25 7.29 4.58 -14.82
C ASP A 25 8.38 4.13 -13.84
N TYR A 26 9.41 4.96 -13.66
CA TYR A 26 10.48 4.72 -12.68
C TYR A 26 9.94 4.72 -11.23
N GLN A 27 9.02 5.63 -10.90
CA GLN A 27 8.39 5.66 -9.58
C GLN A 27 7.56 4.41 -9.29
N MET A 28 6.87 3.87 -10.30
CA MET A 28 6.10 2.63 -10.16
C MET A 28 7.01 1.41 -10.02
N GLU A 29 8.14 1.38 -10.73
CA GLU A 29 9.17 0.34 -10.56
C GLU A 29 9.78 0.41 -9.15
N GLU A 30 10.11 1.60 -8.66
CA GLU A 30 10.57 1.81 -7.29
C GLU A 30 9.52 1.34 -6.27
N LEU A 31 8.24 1.67 -6.46
CA LEU A 31 7.16 1.21 -5.58
C LEU A 31 7.09 -0.31 -5.51
N ALA A 32 7.24 -1.01 -6.64
CA ALA A 32 7.28 -2.47 -6.69
C ALA A 32 8.46 -3.01 -5.86
N ASN A 33 9.65 -2.42 -6.01
CA ASN A 33 10.83 -2.79 -5.24
C ASN A 33 10.63 -2.57 -3.72
N LEU A 34 9.96 -1.48 -3.31
CA LEU A 34 9.66 -1.21 -1.90
C LEU A 34 8.66 -2.23 -1.33
N VAL A 35 7.66 -2.62 -2.11
CA VAL A 35 6.69 -3.66 -1.74
C VAL A 35 7.38 -5.00 -1.56
N GLU A 36 8.28 -5.39 -2.48
CA GLU A 36 9.05 -6.62 -2.36
C GLU A 36 9.99 -6.63 -1.16
N ALA A 37 10.61 -5.48 -0.84
CA ALA A 37 11.43 -5.29 0.35
C ALA A 37 10.65 -5.43 1.67
N ASN A 38 9.32 -5.25 1.63
CA ASN A 38 8.39 -5.46 2.75
C ASN A 38 7.75 -6.85 2.77
N HIS A 39 8.34 -7.85 2.10
CA HIS A 39 7.82 -9.22 2.05
C HIS A 39 6.41 -9.36 1.42
N MET A 40 6.03 -8.41 0.56
CA MET A 40 4.81 -8.47 -0.25
C MET A 40 5.12 -8.84 -1.70
N ASN A 41 4.09 -9.22 -2.46
CA ASN A 41 4.19 -9.64 -3.86
C ASN A 41 3.27 -8.79 -4.76
N PRO A 42 3.80 -7.90 -5.60
CA PRO A 42 2.98 -7.13 -6.52
C PRO A 42 2.45 -8.02 -7.65
N VAL A 43 1.13 -8.25 -7.68
CA VAL A 43 0.48 -9.14 -8.68
C VAL A 43 -0.15 -8.41 -9.86
N SER A 44 -0.38 -7.10 -9.71
CA SER A 44 -0.93 -6.25 -10.76
C SER A 44 -0.67 -4.78 -10.46
N THR A 45 -0.76 -3.95 -11.51
CA THR A 45 -0.58 -2.51 -11.44
C THR A 45 -1.76 -1.80 -12.12
N VAL A 46 -2.39 -0.88 -11.39
CA VAL A 46 -3.52 -0.08 -11.88
C VAL A 46 -3.12 1.41 -11.90
N THR A 47 -3.09 2.01 -13.08
CA THR A 47 -2.73 3.43 -13.22
C THR A 47 -3.83 4.26 -13.85
N GLN A 48 -3.79 5.56 -13.61
CA GLN A 48 -4.65 6.53 -14.27
C GLN A 48 -3.89 7.81 -14.57
N LYS A 49 -4.05 8.30 -15.80
CA LYS A 49 -3.61 9.65 -16.18
C LYS A 49 -4.64 10.69 -15.73
N LEU A 50 -4.25 11.63 -14.89
CA LEU A 50 -5.05 12.81 -14.50
C LEU A 50 -4.11 13.97 -14.17
N ASP A 51 -4.52 15.20 -14.51
CA ASP A 51 -3.72 16.39 -14.17
C ASP A 51 -3.64 16.64 -12.65
N ARG A 52 -4.69 16.26 -11.91
CA ARG A 52 -4.79 16.41 -10.47
C ARG A 52 -5.51 15.21 -9.83
N PRO A 53 -5.13 14.82 -8.60
CA PRO A 53 -5.83 13.76 -7.89
C PRO A 53 -7.26 14.18 -7.59
N ASN A 54 -8.17 13.21 -7.65
CA ASN A 54 -9.53 13.43 -7.16
C ASN A 54 -9.47 13.67 -5.63
N PRO A 55 -10.08 14.77 -5.11
CA PRO A 55 -10.01 15.08 -3.68
C PRO A 55 -10.71 14.04 -2.81
N GLY A 56 -11.67 13.30 -3.37
CA GLY A 56 -12.41 12.24 -2.69
C GLY A 56 -11.69 10.89 -2.70
N THR A 57 -11.18 10.45 -3.84
CA THR A 57 -10.72 9.05 -4.04
C THR A 57 -9.34 8.92 -4.66
N TYR A 58 -8.60 10.02 -4.89
CA TYR A 58 -7.32 10.06 -5.62
C TYR A 58 -7.47 9.74 -7.13
N PHE A 59 -8.21 8.70 -7.47
CA PHE A 59 -8.65 8.33 -8.81
C PHE A 59 -10.05 8.85 -9.16
N GLY A 60 -10.40 8.86 -10.45
CA GLY A 60 -11.78 9.04 -10.89
C GLY A 60 -12.65 7.79 -10.65
N LYS A 61 -13.98 7.95 -10.57
CA LYS A 61 -14.92 6.87 -10.23
C LYS A 61 -14.72 5.58 -11.02
N GLY A 62 -14.68 5.65 -12.36
CA GLY A 62 -14.51 4.45 -13.19
C GLY A 62 -13.17 3.73 -12.97
N LYS A 63 -12.15 4.43 -12.49
CA LYS A 63 -10.87 3.81 -12.13
C LYS A 63 -10.94 3.14 -10.76
N VAL A 64 -11.70 3.66 -9.82
CA VAL A 64 -11.98 2.98 -8.55
C VAL A 64 -12.73 1.67 -8.80
N GLU A 65 -13.69 1.67 -9.72
CA GLU A 65 -14.39 0.45 -10.16
C GLU A 65 -13.43 -0.55 -10.82
N ALA A 66 -12.56 -0.11 -11.74
CA ALA A 66 -11.53 -0.97 -12.33
C ALA A 66 -10.53 -1.52 -11.29
N LEU A 67 -10.18 -0.73 -10.27
CA LEU A 67 -9.34 -1.18 -9.16
C LEU A 67 -10.05 -2.24 -8.32
N LYS A 68 -11.37 -2.08 -8.08
CA LYS A 68 -12.20 -3.10 -7.41
C LYS A 68 -12.25 -4.40 -8.19
N GLU A 69 -12.46 -4.33 -9.51
CA GLU A 69 -12.46 -5.50 -10.38
C GLU A 69 -11.12 -6.23 -10.35
N ALA A 70 -9.99 -5.49 -10.35
CA ALA A 70 -8.67 -6.09 -10.20
C ALA A 70 -8.52 -6.75 -8.83
N VAL A 71 -8.94 -6.09 -7.75
CA VAL A 71 -8.93 -6.67 -6.40
C VAL A 71 -9.67 -8.00 -6.36
N ASP A 72 -10.87 -8.06 -6.95
CA ASP A 72 -11.68 -9.27 -7.00
C ASP A 72 -11.07 -10.34 -7.91
N TYR A 73 -10.51 -9.96 -9.05
CA TYR A 73 -9.89 -10.91 -9.98
C TYR A 73 -8.66 -11.59 -9.36
N TYR A 74 -7.78 -10.80 -8.74
CA TYR A 74 -6.55 -11.30 -8.12
C TYR A 74 -6.76 -11.83 -6.70
N GLN A 75 -7.96 -11.70 -6.13
CA GLN A 75 -8.30 -12.12 -4.77
C GLN A 75 -7.33 -11.53 -3.73
N VAL A 76 -6.95 -10.27 -3.90
CA VAL A 76 -6.07 -9.56 -2.96
C VAL A 76 -6.89 -8.83 -1.91
N ASP A 77 -6.27 -8.56 -0.77
CA ASP A 77 -6.88 -7.84 0.35
C ASP A 77 -6.19 -6.50 0.64
N MET A 78 -5.29 -6.07 -0.24
CA MET A 78 -4.49 -4.86 -0.08
C MET A 78 -4.12 -4.19 -1.41
N VAL A 79 -4.21 -2.86 -1.41
CA VAL A 79 -3.70 -1.97 -2.47
C VAL A 79 -2.63 -1.05 -1.88
N VAL A 80 -1.55 -0.85 -2.64
CA VAL A 80 -0.45 0.06 -2.30
C VAL A 80 -0.42 1.21 -3.29
N THR A 81 -0.52 2.45 -2.82
CA THR A 81 -0.50 3.64 -3.70
C THR A 81 0.87 4.29 -3.77
N ASN A 82 1.21 4.78 -4.97
CA ASN A 82 2.47 5.48 -5.22
C ASN A 82 2.61 6.80 -4.48
N ASP A 83 1.51 7.52 -4.28
CA ASP A 83 1.52 8.84 -3.66
C ASP A 83 0.99 8.74 -2.22
N GLU A 84 1.36 9.71 -1.38
CA GLU A 84 0.73 9.95 -0.08
C GLU A 84 -0.74 10.33 -0.29
N LEU A 85 -1.61 9.78 0.55
CA LEU A 85 -3.05 10.02 0.46
C LEU A 85 -3.55 10.79 1.68
N THR A 86 -4.55 11.62 1.45
CA THR A 86 -5.30 12.20 2.57
C THR A 86 -6.15 11.12 3.27
N PRO A 87 -6.48 11.29 4.56
CA PRO A 87 -7.33 10.32 5.28
C PRO A 87 -8.68 10.04 4.60
N SER A 88 -9.28 11.07 3.99
CA SER A 88 -10.52 10.94 3.23
C SER A 88 -10.35 10.09 1.96
N GLN A 89 -9.22 10.25 1.25
CA GLN A 89 -8.92 9.45 0.07
C GLN A 89 -8.73 7.98 0.41
N ILE A 90 -8.00 7.67 1.48
CA ILE A 90 -7.83 6.30 1.97
C ILE A 90 -9.20 5.69 2.26
N ARG A 91 -9.99 6.32 3.14
CA ARG A 91 -11.31 5.79 3.55
C ARG A 91 -12.24 5.56 2.36
N ASN A 92 -12.26 6.49 1.40
CA ASN A 92 -13.15 6.38 0.25
C ASN A 92 -12.66 5.34 -0.76
N LEU A 93 -11.34 5.16 -0.92
CA LEU A 93 -10.78 4.08 -1.72
C LEU A 93 -11.07 2.73 -1.09
N GLU A 94 -10.84 2.56 0.22
CA GLU A 94 -11.17 1.34 0.96
C GLU A 94 -12.66 1.00 0.85
N ALA A 95 -13.54 2.01 0.95
CA ALA A 95 -14.97 1.82 0.74
C ALA A 95 -15.31 1.41 -0.71
N GLY A 96 -14.57 1.91 -1.70
CA GLY A 96 -14.77 1.59 -3.12
C GLY A 96 -14.19 0.25 -3.55
N THR A 97 -13.09 -0.20 -2.94
CA THR A 97 -12.38 -1.43 -3.29
C THR A 97 -12.69 -2.60 -2.34
N GLY A 98 -13.18 -2.30 -1.14
CA GLY A 98 -13.48 -3.29 -0.10
C GLY A 98 -12.25 -3.90 0.57
N VAL A 99 -11.08 -3.28 0.42
CA VAL A 99 -9.79 -3.81 0.91
C VAL A 99 -8.95 -2.71 1.53
N THR A 100 -7.91 -3.09 2.29
CA THR A 100 -7.00 -2.14 2.92
C THR A 100 -6.23 -1.34 1.87
N VAL A 101 -6.10 -0.04 2.08
CA VAL A 101 -5.28 0.84 1.23
C VAL A 101 -4.13 1.39 2.06
N ILE A 102 -2.90 1.12 1.63
CA ILE A 102 -1.70 1.72 2.20
C ILE A 102 -1.10 2.69 1.19
N ASP A 103 -0.61 3.83 1.67
CA ASP A 103 0.07 4.79 0.84
C ASP A 103 1.60 4.63 0.94
N ARG A 104 2.33 5.37 0.10
CA ARG A 104 3.79 5.30 0.04
C ARG A 104 4.44 5.68 1.38
N THR A 105 3.88 6.66 2.09
CA THR A 105 4.41 7.08 3.40
C THR A 105 4.29 5.95 4.42
N ALA A 106 3.13 5.30 4.51
CA ALA A 106 2.92 4.15 5.37
C ALA A 106 3.84 2.97 5.01
N LEU A 107 4.00 2.68 3.72
CA LEU A 107 4.89 1.62 3.23
C LEU A 107 6.35 1.84 3.69
N ILE A 108 6.88 3.04 3.48
CA ILE A 108 8.27 3.40 3.85
C ILE A 108 8.50 3.29 5.36
N LEU A 109 7.52 3.71 6.16
CA LEU A 109 7.60 3.60 7.62
C LEU A 109 7.63 2.13 8.07
N ASP A 110 6.88 1.25 7.40
CA ASP A 110 6.87 -0.18 7.70
C ASP A 110 8.23 -0.83 7.41
N ILE A 111 8.84 -0.53 6.25
CA ILE A 111 10.22 -0.99 5.91
C ILE A 111 11.19 -0.57 7.00
N SER A 112 11.11 0.68 7.44
CA SER A 112 12.01 1.24 8.44
C SER A 112 11.86 0.53 9.79
N HIS A 113 10.64 0.24 10.23
CA HIS A 113 10.40 -0.54 11.45
C HIS A 113 10.92 -1.96 11.35
N HIS A 114 10.72 -2.63 10.21
CA HIS A 114 11.26 -3.96 9.94
C HIS A 114 12.80 -3.97 9.95
N ALA A 115 13.44 -3.02 9.26
CA ALA A 115 14.90 -2.89 9.22
C ALA A 115 15.52 -2.60 10.60
N LEU A 116 14.86 -1.77 11.42
CA LEU A 116 15.30 -1.48 12.79
C LEU A 116 15.19 -2.71 13.70
N ARG A 117 14.12 -3.52 13.56
CA ARG A 117 13.94 -4.78 14.30
C ARG A 117 14.99 -5.83 13.96
N GLN A 118 15.38 -5.94 12.69
CA GLN A 118 16.40 -6.90 12.24
C GLN A 118 17.81 -6.54 12.73
N ARG A 119 18.10 -5.26 13.00
CA ARG A 119 19.43 -4.80 13.39
C ARG A 119 19.75 -4.93 14.88
N SER A 120 18.81 -5.26 15.78
CA SER A 120 19.10 -5.36 17.23
C SER A 120 18.03 -6.08 18.06
N PRO A 121 18.35 -7.22 18.71
CA PRO A 121 17.50 -7.79 19.78
C PRO A 121 17.40 -6.87 21.03
N SER A 122 18.29 -5.90 21.17
CA SER A 122 18.39 -4.96 22.30
C SER A 122 17.59 -3.66 22.12
N PHE A 123 16.93 -3.44 20.98
CA PHE A 123 16.13 -2.21 20.73
C PHE A 123 14.70 -2.30 21.30
N LYS A 124 14.44 -3.22 22.24
CA LYS A 124 13.14 -3.34 22.93
C LYS A 124 12.92 -2.32 24.06
N SER A 125 13.90 -1.48 24.41
CA SER A 125 13.86 -0.72 25.68
C SER A 125 13.93 0.81 25.59
N LYS A 126 13.92 1.43 24.40
CA LYS A 126 14.00 2.91 24.29
C LYS A 126 13.16 3.52 23.17
N LEU A 127 11.91 3.10 23.04
CA LEU A 127 10.91 3.98 22.43
C LEU A 127 10.00 4.49 23.55
N PRO A 128 9.72 5.80 23.63
CA PRO A 128 8.67 6.30 24.52
C PRO A 128 7.39 5.55 24.17
N ASN A 129 6.56 5.25 25.18
CA ASN A 129 5.25 4.63 25.01
C ASN A 129 4.38 5.51 24.10
N TYR A 130 4.56 5.40 22.80
CA TYR A 130 3.62 5.86 21.80
C TYR A 130 2.52 4.81 21.79
N ASN A 131 1.49 5.06 22.62
CA ASN A 131 0.16 4.48 22.43
C ASN A 131 -0.35 4.96 21.06
N ILE A 132 0.13 4.36 19.97
CA ILE A 132 -0.52 4.48 18.68
C ILE A 132 -1.66 3.48 18.70
N SER A 133 -2.78 3.91 19.30
CA SER A 133 -4.07 3.27 19.07
C SER A 133 -4.37 3.42 17.58
N TYR A 134 -4.10 2.39 16.79
CA TYR A 134 -4.84 2.22 15.56
C TYR A 134 -6.29 1.99 15.99
N HIS A 135 -7.11 3.03 15.88
CA HIS A 135 -8.55 2.88 15.93
C HIS A 135 -8.95 1.99 14.76
N VAL A 136 -9.01 0.69 15.01
CA VAL A 136 -9.83 -0.22 14.22
C VAL A 136 -11.25 0.32 14.35
N TYR A 137 -11.77 0.93 13.28
CA TYR A 137 -13.15 1.37 13.22
C TYR A 137 -14.05 0.13 13.25
N VAL A 138 -14.39 -0.33 14.45
CA VAL A 138 -15.51 -1.25 14.67
C VAL A 138 -16.76 -0.38 14.74
N HIS A 139 -17.53 -0.29 13.66
CA HIS A 139 -18.85 0.31 13.70
C HIS A 139 -19.87 -0.74 14.17
N GLN A 140 -20.61 -0.37 15.22
CA GLN A 140 -21.90 -0.99 15.58
C GLN A 140 -22.98 -0.59 14.57
#